data_AF-A0A640XLA2-F1
#
_entry.id   AF-A0A640XLA2-F1
#
_cell.length_a   1.000
_cell.length_b   1.000
_cell.length_c   1.000
_cell.angle_alpha   90.00
_cell.angle_beta   90.00
_cell.angle_gamma   90.00
#
_symmetry.space_group_name_H-M   'P 1'
#
loop_
_entity.id
_entity.type
_entity.pdbx_description
1 polymer ?
#
loop_
_entity_poly.entity_id
_entity_poly.type
_entity_poly.pdbx_seq_one_letter_code
_entity_poly.pdbx_strand_id
1 'polypeptide(L)'
;MKRKLSIVLSFLGLFSAGLFSASILHAKETLDDGLLWSTKAEINEKFGKPTYLYCEEEPFRRYMIVKPEEESMLRATFLYDVIIHDFYYLTRNDHNLEYRFYYGEDMSEGKKTYRAKEYSIKFLDTPIPLGRVAEFIPEFKPAYQSPKVYQERLVNLNNIRLIFVTEKVNDLSKKIGSLFVDPDKDIKDWSLSYKVILSDGEPENVSTNSMVKEVTVAVDGEYRIGKTAHAFGTKLVKNPLQ
;
A
#
# COMPACT_ATOMS: atom_id res chain seq x y z
N MET A 1 -45.05 -64.08 37.92
CA MET A 1 -46.14 -63.21 38.39
C MET A 1 -45.74 -61.74 38.26
N LYS A 2 -46.54 -60.99 37.50
CA LYS A 2 -46.83 -59.53 37.53
C LYS A 2 -45.83 -58.55 38.19
N ARG A 3 -45.30 -57.64 37.34
CA ARG A 3 -45.12 -56.17 37.45
C ARG A 3 -45.04 -55.52 38.85
N LYS A 4 -44.09 -54.58 39.02
CA LYS A 4 -44.38 -53.13 39.08
C LYS A 4 -43.14 -52.25 38.86
N LEU A 5 -43.42 -51.15 38.16
CA LEU A 5 -42.60 -50.04 37.71
C LEU A 5 -42.23 -49.12 38.89
N SER A 6 -41.04 -48.50 38.88
CA SER A 6 -40.93 -47.09 39.24
C SER A 6 -39.69 -46.46 38.59
N ILE A 7 -39.96 -45.36 37.88
CA ILE A 7 -39.05 -44.44 37.20
C ILE A 7 -38.31 -43.59 38.25
N VAL A 8 -37.28 -42.85 37.81
CA VAL A 8 -36.51 -41.74 38.45
C VAL A 8 -35.05 -42.19 38.67
N LEU A 9 -34.00 -41.61 38.09
CA LEU A 9 -33.69 -40.22 37.79
C LEU A 9 -32.67 -40.13 36.63
N SER A 10 -32.86 -39.16 35.75
CA SER A 10 -31.94 -38.70 34.71
C SER A 10 -30.65 -38.08 35.31
N PHE A 11 -29.68 -37.81 34.43
CA PHE A 11 -28.42 -37.05 34.62
C PHE A 11 -27.14 -37.84 34.90
N LEU A 12 -26.58 -38.43 33.84
CA LEU A 12 -25.14 -38.28 33.58
C LEU A 12 -24.96 -37.98 32.09
N GLY A 13 -25.13 -36.71 31.76
CA GLY A 13 -24.84 -36.16 30.45
C GLY A 13 -23.34 -36.01 30.24
N LEU A 14 -22.89 -36.39 29.04
CA LEU A 14 -22.14 -35.51 28.14
C LEU A 14 -21.05 -34.66 28.80
N PHE A 15 -19.83 -35.18 28.94
CA PHE A 15 -18.64 -34.35 29.14
C PHE A 15 -17.39 -35.03 28.55
N SER A 16 -17.30 -35.08 27.22
CA SER A 16 -16.03 -35.31 26.51
C SER A 16 -16.12 -34.80 25.07
N ALA A 17 -16.48 -33.53 24.90
CA ALA A 17 -16.36 -32.81 23.63
C ALA A 17 -15.96 -31.36 23.92
N GLY A 18 -14.66 -31.12 23.95
CA GLY A 18 -14.00 -29.84 24.15
C GLY A 18 -12.55 -30.15 24.49
N LEU A 19 -11.53 -29.69 23.78
CA LEU A 19 -11.36 -28.36 23.22
C LEU A 19 -10.41 -28.47 22.01
N PHE A 20 -10.96 -28.51 20.80
CA PHE A 20 -10.24 -27.93 19.66
C PHE A 20 -10.92 -26.60 19.39
N SER A 21 -10.40 -25.54 20.00
CA SER A 21 -10.65 -24.19 19.50
C SER A 21 -10.13 -24.16 18.07
N ALA A 22 -11.04 -24.32 17.11
CA ALA A 22 -10.80 -23.91 15.75
C ALA A 22 -10.59 -22.40 15.80
N SER A 23 -9.34 -21.97 15.88
CA SER A 23 -8.97 -20.59 15.57
C SER A 23 -9.46 -20.37 14.14
N ILE A 24 -10.56 -19.64 13.99
CA ILE A 24 -10.99 -19.11 12.71
C ILE A 24 -9.84 -18.20 12.29
N LEU A 25 -8.95 -18.73 11.46
CA LEU A 25 -7.88 -18.00 10.82
C LEU A 25 -8.57 -17.09 9.80
N HIS A 26 -9.09 -15.95 10.26
CA HIS A 26 -9.55 -14.91 9.36
C HIS A 26 -8.33 -14.48 8.56
N ALA A 27 -8.28 -14.91 7.29
CA ALA A 27 -7.30 -14.43 6.35
C ALA A 27 -7.38 -12.90 6.35
N LYS A 28 -6.28 -12.25 6.70
CA LYS A 28 -6.17 -10.80 6.73
C LYS A 28 -6.56 -10.28 5.34
N GLU A 29 -7.46 -9.31 5.29
CA GLU A 29 -7.82 -8.65 4.04
C GLU A 29 -6.59 -7.87 3.54
N THR A 30 -5.99 -8.33 2.44
CA THR A 30 -4.81 -7.71 1.82
C THR A 30 -5.06 -7.47 0.35
N LEU A 31 -4.56 -6.36 -0.17
CA LEU A 31 -4.44 -6.14 -1.61
C LEU A 31 -3.33 -7.02 -2.21
N ASP A 32 -3.31 -7.13 -3.53
CA ASP A 32 -2.40 -8.03 -4.24
C ASP A 32 -0.92 -7.63 -4.11
N ASP A 33 -0.61 -6.39 -3.69
CA ASP A 33 0.75 -5.96 -3.31
C ASP A 33 1.18 -6.47 -1.92
N GLY A 34 0.22 -6.83 -1.06
CA GLY A 34 0.47 -7.38 0.28
C GLY A 34 1.04 -6.39 1.31
N LEU A 35 1.11 -5.08 1.02
CA LEU A 35 1.62 -4.05 1.93
C LEU A 35 0.60 -2.96 2.24
N LEU A 36 -0.11 -2.43 1.24
CA LEU A 36 -1.17 -1.45 1.45
C LEU A 36 -2.21 -1.97 2.45
N TRP A 37 -2.77 -1.04 3.22
CA TRP A 37 -3.68 -1.29 4.36
C TRP A 37 -3.07 -1.94 5.60
N SER A 38 -1.82 -2.43 5.53
CA SER A 38 -1.11 -2.91 6.72
C SER A 38 -0.97 -1.80 7.74
N THR A 39 -1.12 -2.16 9.00
CA THR A 39 -0.88 -1.25 10.11
C THR A 39 0.60 -0.91 10.19
N LYS A 40 0.92 0.25 10.76
CA LYS A 40 2.31 0.64 11.06
C LYS A 40 3.07 -0.43 11.86
N ALA A 41 2.39 -1.13 12.77
CA ALA A 41 3.00 -2.23 13.53
C ALA A 41 3.40 -3.41 12.64
N GLU A 42 2.55 -3.81 11.70
CA GLU A 42 2.81 -4.92 10.78
C GLU A 42 3.92 -4.58 9.76
N ILE A 43 4.00 -3.32 9.32
CA ILE A 43 5.13 -2.85 8.50
C ILE A 43 6.44 -2.96 9.31
N ASN A 44 6.45 -2.48 10.56
CA ASN A 44 7.62 -2.60 11.44
C ASN A 44 7.98 -4.06 11.78
N GLU A 45 6.99 -4.95 11.87
CA GLU A 45 7.25 -6.38 12.03
C GLU A 45 7.93 -6.97 10.79
N LYS A 46 7.49 -6.58 9.58
CA LYS A 46 8.04 -7.07 8.31
C LYS A 46 9.42 -6.50 7.97
N PHE A 47 9.66 -5.22 8.26
CA PHE A 47 10.87 -4.49 7.83
C PHE A 47 11.84 -4.16 8.97
N GLY A 48 11.45 -4.43 10.22
CA GLY A 48 12.21 -4.07 11.41
C GLY A 48 11.98 -2.62 11.85
N LYS A 49 12.90 -2.09 12.65
CA LYS A 49 12.85 -0.69 13.08
C LYS A 49 13.15 0.23 11.89
N PRO A 50 12.38 1.33 11.68
CA PRO A 50 12.63 2.25 10.57
C PRO A 50 14.02 2.90 10.72
N THR A 51 14.68 3.16 9.60
CA THR A 51 15.97 3.85 9.57
C THR A 51 15.84 5.32 9.91
N TYR A 52 14.73 5.92 9.48
CA TYR A 52 14.33 7.30 9.79
C TYR A 52 12.81 7.37 9.98
N LEU A 53 12.39 8.41 10.68
CA LEU A 53 11.00 8.84 10.74
C LEU A 53 10.85 10.06 9.85
N TYR A 54 9.77 10.10 9.07
CA TYR A 54 9.45 11.21 8.19
C TYR A 54 8.13 11.85 8.61
N CYS A 55 8.07 13.18 8.57
CA CYS A 55 6.84 13.91 8.80
C CYS A 55 6.68 14.98 7.71
N GLU A 56 5.45 15.12 7.24
CA GLU A 56 5.04 16.04 6.20
C GLU A 56 3.78 16.79 6.65
N GLU A 57 3.89 18.10 6.73
CA GLU A 57 2.81 18.98 7.21
C GLU A 57 2.25 19.83 6.06
N GLU A 58 1.18 19.35 5.43
CA GLU A 58 0.75 19.81 4.10
C GLU A 58 0.00 21.16 3.95
N PRO A 59 -0.33 21.98 4.97
CA PRO A 59 -0.55 23.40 4.66
C PRO A 59 0.76 24.19 4.66
N PHE A 60 1.79 23.77 5.40
CA PHE A 60 3.01 24.55 5.63
C PHE A 60 4.24 24.02 4.90
N ARG A 61 4.14 22.86 4.24
CA ARG A 61 5.24 22.19 3.52
C ARG A 61 6.47 22.03 4.41
N ARG A 62 6.26 21.75 5.69
CA ARG A 62 7.34 21.43 6.63
C ARG A 62 7.61 19.94 6.54
N TYR A 63 8.81 19.61 6.09
CA TYR A 63 9.29 18.25 5.95
C TYR A 63 10.43 18.02 6.93
N MET A 64 10.33 16.99 7.75
CA MET A 64 11.39 16.61 8.67
C MET A 64 11.69 15.13 8.57
N ILE A 65 12.98 14.81 8.56
CA ILE A 65 13.51 13.45 8.62
C ILE A 65 14.41 13.40 9.85
N VAL A 66 14.08 12.51 10.78
CA VAL A 66 14.82 12.35 12.04
C VAL A 66 15.12 10.88 12.30
N LYS A 67 16.04 10.58 13.21
CA LYS A 67 16.21 9.21 13.68
C LYS A 67 15.07 8.79 14.61
N PRO A 68 14.74 7.49 14.73
CA PRO A 68 13.65 7.06 15.59
C PRO A 68 13.79 7.46 17.07
N GLU A 69 15.01 7.57 17.58
CA GLU A 69 15.30 8.08 18.93
C GLU A 69 14.90 9.54 19.15
N GLU A 70 14.70 10.30 18.07
CA GLU A 70 14.33 11.72 18.08
C GLU A 70 12.82 11.95 17.90
N GLU A 71 12.00 10.89 17.91
CA GLU A 71 10.55 11.00 17.67
C GLU A 71 9.87 12.03 18.60
N SER A 72 10.22 12.03 19.89
CA SER A 72 9.66 12.98 20.86
C SER A 72 9.96 14.43 20.51
N MET A 73 11.16 14.71 19.98
CA MET A 73 11.57 16.04 19.53
C MET A 73 10.82 16.44 18.25
N LEU A 74 10.67 15.49 17.32
CA LEU A 74 9.88 15.67 16.10
C LEU A 74 8.45 16.08 16.44
N ARG A 75 7.78 15.34 17.33
CA ARG A 75 6.41 15.64 17.77
C ARG A 75 6.31 17.01 18.45
N ALA A 76 7.29 17.38 19.26
CA ALA A 76 7.33 18.69 19.93
C ALA A 76 7.49 19.88 18.96
N THR A 77 7.92 19.64 17.71
CA THR A 77 8.10 20.71 16.71
C THR A 77 6.78 21.16 16.09
N PHE A 78 5.75 20.32 16.15
CA PHE A 78 4.45 20.59 15.55
C PHE A 78 3.44 21.04 16.60
N LEU A 79 2.55 21.94 16.20
CA LEU A 79 1.51 22.51 17.08
C LEU A 79 0.34 21.55 17.31
N TYR A 80 0.33 20.40 16.64
CA TYR A 80 -0.72 19.40 16.65
C TYR A 80 -0.13 18.01 16.38
N ASP A 81 -0.94 16.97 16.61
CA ASP A 81 -0.54 15.60 16.31
C ASP A 81 -0.37 15.43 14.80
N VAL A 82 0.83 15.02 14.41
CA VAL A 82 1.20 14.79 13.01
C VAL A 82 1.36 13.32 12.75
N ILE A 83 1.03 12.89 11.53
CA ILE A 83 1.23 11.52 11.12
C ILE A 83 2.72 11.32 10.85
N ILE A 84 3.34 10.41 11.61
CA ILE A 84 4.73 10.04 11.41
C ILE A 84 4.81 8.83 10.49
N HIS A 85 5.49 9.01 9.39
CA HIS A 85 5.78 8.04 8.34
C HIS A 85 7.06 7.28 8.61
N ASP A 86 7.16 6.07 8.06
CA ASP A 86 8.33 5.21 8.22
C ASP A 86 9.18 5.20 6.97
N PHE A 87 10.49 5.17 7.19
CA PHE A 87 11.48 5.24 6.14
C PHE A 87 12.54 4.16 6.41
N TYR A 88 12.81 3.32 5.41
CA TYR A 88 13.77 2.22 5.51
C TYR A 88 14.79 2.29 4.38
N TYR A 89 16.07 2.09 4.73
CA TYR A 89 17.11 1.72 3.78
C TYR A 89 17.33 0.21 3.86
N LEU A 90 17.12 -0.48 2.74
CA LEU A 90 17.21 -1.93 2.64
C LEU A 90 18.13 -2.33 1.49
N THR A 91 18.80 -3.46 1.60
CA THR A 91 19.54 -4.06 0.48
C THR A 91 18.81 -5.32 0.02
N ARG A 92 18.47 -5.41 -1.27
CA ARG A 92 17.89 -6.61 -1.89
C ARG A 92 18.62 -6.91 -3.19
N ASN A 93 19.07 -8.16 -3.36
CA ASN A 93 19.84 -8.60 -4.53
C ASN A 93 20.98 -7.63 -4.88
N ASP A 94 21.75 -7.25 -3.85
CA ASP A 94 22.87 -6.29 -3.94
C ASP A 94 22.52 -4.87 -4.43
N HIS A 95 21.24 -4.48 -4.37
CA HIS A 95 20.78 -3.13 -4.67
C HIS A 95 20.23 -2.45 -3.42
N ASN A 96 20.64 -1.19 -3.20
CA ASN A 96 20.12 -0.36 -2.14
C ASN A 96 18.79 0.27 -2.56
N LEU A 97 17.78 0.03 -1.71
CA LEU A 97 16.41 0.48 -1.89
C LEU A 97 16.03 1.38 -0.73
N GLU A 98 15.33 2.47 -1.06
CA GLU A 98 14.68 3.34 -0.10
C GLU A 98 13.18 3.06 -0.11
N TYR A 99 12.65 2.54 0.99
CA TYR A 99 11.21 2.38 1.18
C TYR A 99 10.67 3.52 2.04
N ARG A 100 9.63 4.20 1.56
CA ARG A 100 8.87 5.18 2.34
C ARG A 100 7.43 4.73 2.47
N PHE A 101 6.95 4.57 3.68
CA PHE A 101 5.55 4.22 3.96
C PHE A 101 4.80 5.43 4.50
N TYR A 102 3.79 5.85 3.75
CA TYR A 102 2.89 6.94 4.10
C TYR A 102 1.64 6.36 4.75
N TYR A 103 1.34 6.85 5.94
CA TYR A 103 0.22 6.37 6.75
C TYR A 103 -0.96 7.34 6.70
N GLY A 104 -2.17 6.80 6.80
CA GLY A 104 -3.40 7.54 7.08
C GLY A 104 -4.01 7.10 8.41
N GLU A 105 -4.79 7.98 9.04
CA GLU A 105 -5.54 7.64 10.24
C GLU A 105 -6.84 6.91 9.88
N ASP A 106 -6.97 5.67 10.34
CA ASP A 106 -8.19 4.88 10.28
C ASP A 106 -8.88 4.87 11.66
N MET A 107 -10.14 5.32 11.68
CA MET A 107 -11.01 5.34 12.85
C MET A 107 -12.18 4.34 12.73
N SER A 108 -12.22 3.53 11.68
CA SER A 108 -13.37 2.65 11.38
C SER A 108 -13.66 1.59 12.45
N GLU A 109 -12.66 1.24 13.26
CA GLU A 109 -12.77 0.28 14.37
C GLU A 109 -12.96 0.96 15.73
N GLY A 110 -13.29 2.25 15.76
CA GLY A 110 -13.49 3.02 17.00
C GLY A 110 -12.20 3.36 17.77
N LYS A 111 -11.04 2.91 17.27
CA LYS A 111 -9.70 3.24 17.76
C LYS A 111 -8.83 3.77 16.63
N LYS A 112 -8.05 4.81 16.91
CA LYS A 112 -7.05 5.35 15.98
C LYS A 112 -6.02 4.29 15.62
N THR A 113 -5.95 3.95 14.33
CA THR A 113 -4.99 3.01 13.76
C THR A 113 -4.32 3.65 12.55
N TYR A 114 -2.98 3.64 12.50
CA TYR A 114 -2.24 4.12 11.34
C TYR A 114 -2.06 3.00 10.33
N ARG A 115 -2.61 3.19 9.13
CA ARG A 115 -2.56 2.20 8.04
C ARG A 115 -1.84 2.75 6.82
N ALA A 116 -1.06 1.90 6.15
CA ALA A 116 -0.33 2.28 4.95
C ALA A 116 -1.33 2.63 3.83
N LYS A 117 -1.31 3.90 3.40
CA LYS A 117 -2.17 4.41 2.32
C LYS A 117 -1.45 4.52 0.98
N GLU A 118 -0.14 4.70 1.04
CA GLU A 118 0.78 4.78 -0.09
C GLU A 118 2.16 4.37 0.40
N TYR A 119 2.96 3.75 -0.46
CA TYR A 119 4.38 3.61 -0.20
C TYR A 119 5.17 3.80 -1.49
N SER A 120 6.40 4.29 -1.38
CA SER A 120 7.31 4.40 -2.51
C SER A 120 8.61 3.66 -2.27
N ILE A 121 9.20 3.21 -3.37
CA ILE A 121 10.44 2.45 -3.42
C ILE A 121 11.35 3.11 -4.44
N LYS A 122 12.47 3.67 -3.99
CA LYS A 122 13.48 4.26 -4.87
C LYS A 122 14.69 3.34 -4.99
N PHE A 123 15.20 3.21 -6.21
CA PHE A 123 16.48 2.57 -6.48
C PHE A 123 17.60 3.60 -6.29
N LEU A 124 18.48 3.38 -5.31
CA LEU A 124 19.48 4.39 -4.91
C LEU A 124 20.77 4.33 -5.72
N ASP A 125 21.20 3.13 -6.13
CA ASP A 125 22.50 2.95 -6.78
C ASP A 125 22.39 3.05 -8.30
N THR A 126 21.69 2.07 -8.90
CA THR A 126 21.57 1.92 -10.35
C THR A 126 20.09 1.76 -10.70
N PRO A 127 19.60 2.50 -11.70
CA PRO A 127 18.26 2.29 -12.23
C PRO A 127 18.06 0.85 -12.73
N ILE A 128 16.85 0.33 -12.55
CA ILE A 128 16.51 -1.04 -12.96
C ILE A 128 15.62 -0.99 -14.22
N PRO A 129 15.84 -1.85 -15.22
CA PRO A 129 14.94 -1.95 -16.36
C PRO A 129 13.51 -2.26 -15.92
N LEU A 130 12.53 -1.59 -16.52
CA LEU A 130 11.10 -1.72 -16.21
C LEU A 130 10.63 -3.18 -16.18
N GLY A 131 11.07 -4.00 -17.15
CA GLY A 131 10.74 -5.41 -17.26
C GLY A 131 11.33 -6.30 -16.16
N ARG A 132 12.25 -5.79 -15.34
CA ARG A 132 12.93 -6.50 -14.25
C ARG A 132 12.56 -6.01 -12.85
N VAL A 133 11.72 -4.97 -12.73
CA VAL A 133 11.35 -4.38 -11.44
C VAL A 133 10.80 -5.42 -10.46
N ALA A 134 9.98 -6.37 -10.94
CA ALA A 134 9.41 -7.42 -10.10
C ALA A 134 10.43 -8.45 -9.53
N GLU A 135 11.66 -8.50 -10.07
CA GLU A 135 12.75 -9.30 -9.50
C GLU A 135 13.25 -8.71 -8.16
N PHE A 136 13.13 -7.39 -7.97
CA PHE A 136 13.59 -6.64 -6.79
C PHE A 136 12.44 -6.25 -5.86
N ILE A 137 11.27 -6.00 -6.45
CA ILE A 137 10.04 -5.57 -5.79
C ILE A 137 8.92 -6.54 -6.19
N PRO A 138 8.78 -7.70 -5.51
CA PRO A 138 7.72 -8.67 -5.80
C PRO A 138 6.31 -8.06 -5.76
N GLU A 139 6.13 -7.02 -4.94
CA GLU A 139 4.88 -6.27 -4.82
C GLU A 139 4.43 -5.61 -6.15
N PHE A 140 5.35 -5.43 -7.11
CA PHE A 140 5.08 -4.87 -8.45
C PHE A 140 4.54 -5.89 -9.45
N LYS A 141 4.55 -7.20 -9.15
CA LYS A 141 4.09 -8.26 -10.06
C LYS A 141 2.68 -8.02 -10.66
N PRO A 142 1.68 -7.50 -9.92
CA PRO A 142 0.37 -7.26 -10.49
C PRO A 142 0.35 -6.24 -11.65
N ALA A 143 1.34 -5.34 -11.75
CA ALA A 143 1.44 -4.37 -12.85
C ALA A 143 1.59 -5.02 -14.25
N TYR A 144 2.15 -6.24 -14.32
CA TYR A 144 2.27 -7.01 -15.57
C TYR A 144 0.89 -7.40 -16.13
N GLN A 145 -0.13 -7.48 -15.27
CA GLN A 145 -1.49 -7.85 -15.63
C GLN A 145 -2.40 -6.64 -15.83
N SER A 146 -1.89 -5.41 -15.64
CA SER A 146 -2.70 -4.20 -15.83
C SER A 146 -3.15 -4.05 -17.28
N PRO A 147 -4.47 -4.01 -17.54
CA PRO A 147 -4.99 -3.87 -18.90
C PRO A 147 -4.84 -2.44 -19.44
N LYS A 148 -4.68 -1.46 -18.55
CA LYS A 148 -4.55 -0.04 -18.88
C LYS A 148 -3.33 0.54 -18.20
N VAL A 149 -2.52 1.24 -18.98
CA VAL A 149 -1.37 1.98 -18.50
C VAL A 149 -1.48 3.40 -19.01
N TYR A 150 -1.38 4.36 -18.10
CA TYR A 150 -1.38 5.77 -18.42
C TYR A 150 0.05 6.30 -18.40
N GLN A 151 0.38 7.16 -19.34
CA GLN A 151 1.69 7.80 -19.43
C GLN A 151 1.51 9.32 -19.38
N GLU A 152 2.38 9.97 -18.65
CA GLU A 152 2.45 11.43 -18.58
C GLU A 152 3.86 11.90 -18.28
N ARG A 153 4.11 13.18 -18.52
CA ARG A 153 5.40 13.82 -18.23
C ARG A 153 5.26 14.70 -17.00
N LEU A 154 6.04 14.39 -15.96
CA LEU A 154 6.11 15.20 -14.75
C LEU A 154 6.88 16.49 -15.06
N VAL A 155 6.17 17.59 -15.31
CA VAL A 155 6.78 18.86 -15.75
C VAL A 155 7.86 19.37 -14.80
N ASN A 156 7.68 19.18 -13.49
CA ASN A 156 8.62 19.62 -12.45
C ASN A 156 9.89 18.77 -12.36
N LEU A 157 9.83 17.48 -12.72
CA LEU A 157 10.96 16.55 -12.65
C LEU A 157 11.55 16.24 -14.03
N ASN A 158 10.83 16.58 -15.11
CA ASN A 158 11.09 16.19 -16.48
C ASN A 158 11.24 14.66 -16.69
N ASN A 159 10.63 13.87 -15.82
CA ASN A 159 10.57 12.41 -15.92
C ASN A 159 9.26 11.96 -16.57
N ILE A 160 9.28 10.79 -17.20
CA ILE A 160 8.06 10.10 -17.61
C ILE A 160 7.52 9.32 -16.40
N ARG A 161 6.23 9.46 -16.14
CA ARG A 161 5.49 8.65 -15.17
C ARG A 161 4.54 7.72 -15.92
N LEU A 162 4.63 6.43 -15.62
CA LEU A 162 3.64 5.43 -15.99
C LEU A 162 2.73 5.15 -14.79
N ILE A 163 1.44 4.95 -15.03
CA ILE A 163 0.46 4.59 -14.00
C ILE A 163 -0.23 3.32 -14.48
N PHE A 164 0.17 2.19 -13.90
CA PHE A 164 -0.46 0.89 -14.13
C PHE A 164 -1.63 0.77 -13.18
N VAL A 165 -2.85 0.65 -13.72
CA VAL A 165 -4.06 0.46 -12.90
C VAL A 165 -4.50 -0.98 -13.05
N THR A 166 -4.66 -1.68 -11.94
CA THR A 166 -5.17 -3.06 -11.95
C THR A 166 -6.68 -3.06 -12.21
N GLU A 167 -7.19 -4.12 -12.85
CA GLU A 167 -8.63 -4.22 -13.16
C GLU A 167 -9.49 -4.51 -11.91
N LYS A 168 -8.89 -5.14 -10.89
CA LYS A 168 -9.59 -5.65 -9.71
C LYS A 168 -9.97 -4.52 -8.76
N VAL A 169 -11.18 -4.04 -8.92
CA VAL A 169 -11.87 -3.21 -7.92
C VAL A 169 -12.42 -4.12 -6.82
N ASN A 170 -11.90 -4.01 -5.60
CA ASN A 170 -12.38 -4.77 -4.45
C ASN A 170 -12.82 -3.83 -3.32
N ASP A 171 -13.47 -4.37 -2.29
CA ASP A 171 -14.03 -3.53 -1.22
C ASP A 171 -12.94 -2.87 -0.37
N LEU A 172 -11.77 -3.51 -0.24
CA LEU A 172 -10.63 -2.91 0.42
C LEU A 172 -10.07 -1.72 -0.36
N SER A 173 -9.90 -1.83 -1.68
CA SER A 173 -9.41 -0.71 -2.50
C SER A 173 -10.40 0.45 -2.47
N LYS A 174 -11.72 0.20 -2.52
CA LYS A 174 -12.73 1.24 -2.31
C LYS A 174 -12.62 1.89 -0.93
N LYS A 175 -12.44 1.09 0.12
CA LYS A 175 -12.27 1.60 1.49
C LYS A 175 -11.06 2.53 1.57
N ILE A 176 -9.90 2.12 1.06
CA ILE A 176 -8.69 2.94 1.01
C ILE A 176 -8.92 4.23 0.23
N GLY A 177 -9.49 4.13 -0.98
CA GLY A 177 -9.79 5.28 -1.84
C GLY A 177 -10.68 6.32 -1.16
N SER A 178 -11.78 5.85 -0.56
CA SER A 178 -12.76 6.69 0.15
C SER A 178 -12.22 7.32 1.44
N LEU A 179 -11.22 6.71 2.08
CA LEU A 179 -10.63 7.21 3.32
C LEU A 179 -9.47 8.19 3.04
N PHE A 180 -8.66 7.93 2.02
CA PHE A 180 -7.34 8.56 1.92
C PHE A 180 -7.04 9.28 0.60
N VAL A 181 -7.83 9.09 -0.46
CA VAL A 181 -7.49 9.60 -1.80
C VAL A 181 -8.37 10.76 -2.23
N ASP A 182 -9.69 10.53 -2.33
CA ASP A 182 -10.65 11.56 -2.72
C ASP A 182 -11.85 11.52 -1.77
N PRO A 183 -12.27 12.66 -1.20
CA PRO A 183 -13.50 12.71 -0.40
C PRO A 183 -14.75 12.46 -1.24
N ASP A 184 -14.68 12.53 -2.57
CA ASP A 184 -15.75 12.13 -3.48
C ASP A 184 -16.00 10.62 -3.40
N LYS A 185 -16.94 10.25 -2.52
CA LYS A 185 -17.33 8.86 -2.26
C LYS A 185 -18.06 8.20 -3.43
N ASP A 186 -18.40 8.97 -4.47
CA ASP A 186 -19.09 8.42 -5.65
C ASP A 186 -18.13 7.76 -6.64
N ILE A 187 -16.81 7.92 -6.44
CA ILE A 187 -15.79 7.17 -7.19
C ILE A 187 -15.82 5.70 -6.73
N LYS A 188 -16.21 4.81 -7.65
CA LYS A 188 -16.42 3.37 -7.38
C LYS A 188 -15.35 2.47 -8.00
N ASP A 189 -14.46 3.02 -8.81
CA ASP A 189 -13.44 2.31 -9.60
C ASP A 189 -12.06 2.35 -8.95
N TRP A 190 -11.99 2.48 -7.63
CA TRP A 190 -10.75 2.42 -6.88
C TRP A 190 -10.08 1.05 -7.02
N SER A 191 -8.88 1.06 -7.57
CA SER A 191 -8.05 -0.11 -7.81
C SER A 191 -6.64 0.11 -7.31
N LEU A 192 -5.91 -0.99 -7.16
CA LEU A 192 -4.47 -0.92 -6.90
C LEU A 192 -3.77 -0.30 -8.11
N SER A 193 -2.88 0.64 -7.84
CA SER A 193 -2.13 1.39 -8.84
C SER A 193 -0.63 1.36 -8.56
N TYR A 194 0.14 1.29 -9.63
CA TYR A 194 1.61 1.36 -9.58
C TYR A 194 2.05 2.54 -10.43
N LYS A 195 2.59 3.57 -9.78
CA LYS A 195 3.14 4.75 -10.43
C LYS A 195 4.65 4.54 -10.57
N VAL A 196 5.12 4.38 -11.79
CA VAL A 196 6.54 4.17 -12.08
C VAL A 196 7.12 5.45 -12.66
N ILE A 197 8.11 6.01 -11.98
CA ILE A 197 8.88 7.15 -12.47
C ILE A 197 10.13 6.62 -13.16
N LEU A 198 10.25 6.92 -14.44
CA LEU A 198 11.42 6.57 -15.24
C LEU A 198 12.59 7.51 -14.97
N SER A 199 13.81 7.03 -15.19
CA SER A 199 15.03 7.81 -15.08
C SER A 199 15.05 9.02 -16.02
N ASP A 200 15.89 9.99 -15.68
CA ASP A 200 16.02 11.23 -16.43
C ASP A 200 16.51 10.94 -17.86
N GLY A 201 15.88 11.56 -18.87
CA GLY A 201 16.24 11.39 -20.27
C GLY A 201 15.63 10.19 -21.00
N GLU A 202 14.80 9.38 -20.32
CA GLU A 202 14.08 8.28 -20.97
C GLU A 202 13.14 8.76 -22.09
N PRO A 203 13.09 8.04 -23.23
CA PRO A 203 12.26 8.44 -24.37
C PRO A 203 10.77 8.20 -24.12
N GLU A 204 9.92 8.97 -24.80
CA GLU A 204 8.45 8.79 -24.75
C GLU A 204 7.98 7.41 -25.23
N ASN A 205 8.79 6.71 -26.03
CA ASN A 205 8.54 5.33 -26.44
C ASN A 205 9.10 4.37 -25.37
N VAL A 206 8.31 4.19 -24.33
CA VAL A 206 8.67 3.37 -23.17
C VAL A 206 8.64 1.89 -23.53
N SER A 207 9.60 1.13 -23.02
CA SER A 207 9.69 -0.33 -23.21
C SER A 207 10.10 -1.04 -21.92
N THR A 208 10.15 -2.37 -21.92
CA THR A 208 10.71 -3.17 -20.82
C THR A 208 12.15 -2.79 -20.46
N ASN A 209 12.90 -2.15 -21.38
CA ASN A 209 14.28 -1.72 -21.15
C ASN A 209 14.39 -0.30 -20.57
N SER A 210 13.28 0.44 -20.50
CA SER A 210 13.29 1.78 -19.91
C SER A 210 13.68 1.72 -18.44
N MET A 211 14.56 2.61 -18.02
CA MET A 211 15.15 2.59 -16.69
C MET A 211 14.22 3.22 -15.65
N VAL A 212 14.04 2.53 -14.53
CA VAL A 212 13.14 2.93 -13.44
C VAL A 212 13.93 3.51 -12.28
N LYS A 213 13.48 4.67 -11.80
CA LYS A 213 14.02 5.40 -10.65
C LYS A 213 13.22 5.14 -9.37
N GLU A 214 11.89 5.15 -9.49
CA GLU A 214 10.98 5.03 -8.35
C GLU A 214 9.70 4.30 -8.74
N VAL A 215 9.19 3.50 -7.80
CA VAL A 215 7.87 2.88 -7.88
C VAL A 215 7.07 3.31 -6.67
N THR A 216 5.92 3.92 -6.89
CA THR A 216 4.95 4.24 -5.84
C THR A 216 3.72 3.36 -5.99
N VAL A 217 3.28 2.76 -4.89
CA VAL A 217 2.09 1.90 -4.85
C VAL A 217 1.04 2.59 -4.00
N ALA A 218 -0.15 2.74 -4.57
CA ALA A 218 -1.28 3.42 -3.95
C ALA A 218 -2.59 2.87 -4.52
N VAL A 219 -3.72 3.31 -3.97
CA VAL A 219 -5.00 3.14 -4.65
C VAL A 219 -5.28 4.36 -5.53
N ASP A 220 -5.76 4.10 -6.74
CA ASP A 220 -6.14 5.12 -7.71
C ASP A 220 -7.33 4.63 -8.55
N GLY A 221 -8.05 5.56 -9.18
CA GLY A 221 -9.22 5.28 -10.02
C GLY A 221 -9.03 5.82 -11.42
N GLU A 222 -9.45 5.07 -12.43
CA GLU A 222 -9.38 5.51 -13.84
C GLU A 222 -10.15 6.81 -14.06
N TYR A 223 -11.30 6.95 -13.40
CA TYR A 223 -12.11 8.14 -13.43
C TYR A 223 -11.35 9.38 -12.93
N ARG A 224 -10.61 9.24 -11.83
CA ARG A 224 -9.79 10.33 -11.27
C ARG A 224 -8.64 10.69 -12.20
N ILE A 225 -7.91 9.69 -12.70
CA ILE A 225 -6.83 9.87 -13.67
C ILE A 225 -7.36 10.59 -14.91
N GLY A 226 -8.49 10.13 -15.46
CA GLY A 226 -9.16 10.72 -16.61
C GLY A 226 -9.62 12.17 -16.38
N LYS A 227 -10.19 12.48 -15.22
CA LYS A 227 -10.54 13.86 -14.83
C LYS A 227 -9.33 14.79 -14.89
N THR A 228 -8.18 14.32 -14.43
CA THR A 228 -6.94 15.12 -14.37
C THR A 228 -6.09 15.04 -15.64
N ALA A 229 -6.47 14.23 -16.63
CA ALA A 229 -5.64 13.95 -17.80
C ALA A 229 -5.28 15.21 -18.60
N HIS A 230 -6.22 16.15 -18.74
CA HIS A 230 -5.98 17.41 -19.44
C HIS A 230 -4.93 18.29 -18.74
N ALA A 231 -4.88 18.26 -17.41
CA ALA A 231 -3.96 19.06 -16.61
C ALA A 231 -2.53 18.50 -16.63
N PHE A 232 -2.39 17.16 -16.70
CA PHE A 232 -1.09 16.49 -16.68
C PHE A 232 -0.64 15.97 -18.06
N GLY A 233 -1.44 16.16 -19.11
CA GLY A 233 -1.16 15.62 -20.44
C GLY A 233 -1.16 14.08 -20.46
N THR A 234 -1.95 13.46 -19.58
CA THR A 234 -2.01 12.01 -19.42
C THR A 234 -2.63 11.35 -20.63
N LYS A 235 -1.95 10.34 -21.18
CA LYS A 235 -2.42 9.54 -22.32
C LYS A 235 -2.47 8.06 -21.96
N LEU A 236 -3.45 7.35 -22.51
CA LEU A 236 -3.50 5.89 -22.43
C LEU A 236 -2.47 5.29 -23.40
N VAL A 237 -1.66 4.34 -22.95
CA VAL A 237 -0.67 3.63 -23.75
C VAL A 237 -0.85 2.11 -23.61
N LYS A 238 -0.25 1.35 -24.52
CA LYS A 238 -0.13 -0.10 -24.36
C LYS A 238 0.75 -0.40 -23.15
N ASN A 239 0.43 -1.49 -22.44
CA ASN A 239 1.26 -1.92 -21.33
C ASN A 239 2.66 -2.33 -21.85
N PRO A 240 3.74 -1.60 -21.48
CA PRO A 240 5.09 -1.90 -21.97
C PRO A 240 5.70 -3.17 -21.35
N LEU A 241 5.01 -3.81 -20.41
CA LEU A 241 5.38 -5.08 -19.79
C LEU A 241 4.77 -6.30 -20.50
N GLN A 242 3.99 -6.09 -21.57
CA GLN A 242 3.28 -7.11 -22.34
C GLN A 242 3.78 -7.21 -23.78
#